data_AF-A0A519I5W3-F1
#
_entry.id   AF-A0A519I5W3-F1
#
_cell.length_a   1.000
_cell.length_b   1.000
_cell.length_c   1.000
_cell.angle_alpha   90.00
_cell.angle_beta   90.00
_cell.angle_gamma   90.00
#
_symmetry.space_group_name_H-M   'P 1'
#
loop_
_entity.id
_entity.type
_entity.pdbx_description
1 polymer ?
#
loop_
_entity_poly.entity_id
_entity_poly.type
_entity_poly.pdbx_seq_one_letter_code
_entity_poly.pdbx_strand_id
1 'polypeptide(L)'
;MQLNPAEISELIKSRIEGLGGSTDIRNQGTVVSVSDGIVRVHGLSDVMQGEMLEFPPAADGSQTFGLALNLERDSVGAVILGAYEHVSEGDTVKCTGRILEVPVGPELIGRVVNALGQPIDGKGPINAKMTDVIEKVAPGVIARKSVDQPVQTGLKSIDSMVPIGRGQRELIIGDRQTGKSAVAVDAIINQKGQNMTCVYVA
;
A
#
# COMPACT_ATOMS: atom_id res chain seq x y z
N MET A 1 17.94 20.43 13.58
CA MET A 1 19.06 19.59 13.07
C MET A 1 19.71 20.35 11.93
N GLN A 2 21.00 20.65 12.02
CA GLN A 2 21.77 21.22 10.91
C GLN A 2 21.96 20.12 9.86
N LEU A 3 21.47 20.37 8.65
CA LEU A 3 21.73 19.52 7.48
C LEU A 3 23.18 19.77 7.04
N ASN A 4 24.03 18.75 7.17
CA ASN A 4 25.42 18.84 6.74
C ASN A 4 25.51 18.54 5.23
N PRO A 5 25.95 19.48 4.37
CA PRO A 5 25.99 19.27 2.91
C PRO A 5 26.86 18.09 2.47
N ALA A 6 27.85 17.72 3.29
CA ALA A 6 28.73 16.57 3.05
C ALA A 6 27.97 15.23 3.09
N GLU A 7 27.08 15.03 4.06
CA GLU A 7 26.29 13.79 4.20
C GLU A 7 25.34 13.59 3.02
N ILE A 8 24.74 14.69 2.54
CA ILE A 8 23.86 14.67 1.36
C ILE A 8 24.66 14.30 0.10
N SER A 9 25.87 14.85 -0.04
CA SER A 9 26.74 14.59 -1.19
C SER A 9 27.22 13.13 -1.22
N GLU A 10 27.59 12.56 -0.07
CA GLU A 10 27.95 11.14 0.04
C GLU A 10 26.77 10.21 -0.25
N LEU A 11 25.57 10.57 0.21
CA LEU A 11 24.36 9.79 -0.04
C LEU A 11 23.95 9.81 -1.52
N ILE A 12 24.13 10.93 -2.22
CA ILE A 12 23.91 11.01 -3.67
C ILE A 12 24.98 10.20 -4.41
N LYS A 13 26.26 10.35 -4.03
CA LYS A 13 27.36 9.64 -4.68
C LYS A 13 27.23 8.12 -4.58
N SER A 14 26.89 7.60 -3.41
CA SER A 14 26.65 6.17 -3.20
C SER A 14 25.47 5.63 -4.02
N ARG A 15 24.40 6.41 -4.22
CA ARG A 15 23.28 6.03 -5.10
C ARG A 15 23.67 5.98 -6.58
N ILE A 16 24.52 6.90 -7.03
CA ILE A 16 25.02 6.93 -8.42
C ILE A 16 25.97 5.75 -8.66
N GLU A 17 26.85 5.44 -7.70
CA GLU A 17 27.76 4.28 -7.80
C GLU A 17 27.02 2.94 -7.83
N GLY A 18 25.85 2.85 -7.16
CA GLY A 18 24.98 1.67 -7.19
C GLY A 18 24.10 1.53 -8.44
N LEU A 19 24.12 2.51 -9.35
CA LEU A 19 23.27 2.55 -10.54
C LEU A 19 23.90 1.72 -11.68
N GLY A 20 24.07 0.42 -11.43
CA GLY A 20 24.50 -0.54 -12.44
C GLY A 20 23.36 -0.78 -13.44
N GLY A 21 23.59 -0.44 -14.72
CA GLY A 21 22.60 -0.67 -15.78
C GLY A 21 22.43 -2.17 -16.05
N SER A 22 21.44 -2.80 -15.40
CA SER A 22 20.97 -4.13 -15.79
C SER A 22 20.04 -3.99 -17.00
N THR A 23 20.38 -4.67 -18.09
CA THR A 23 19.48 -4.80 -19.25
C THR A 23 18.52 -5.96 -18.96
N ASP A 24 17.48 -5.70 -18.17
CA ASP A 24 16.45 -6.70 -17.91
C ASP A 24 15.55 -6.80 -19.15
N ILE A 25 15.46 -8.00 -19.75
CA ILE A 25 14.45 -8.32 -20.75
C ILE A 25 13.10 -8.40 -20.01
N ARG A 26 12.41 -7.26 -19.87
CA ARG A 26 11.07 -7.22 -19.27
C ARG A 26 10.00 -7.29 -20.35
N ASN A 27 8.98 -8.10 -20.09
CA ASN A 27 7.79 -8.18 -20.93
C ASN A 27 7.10 -6.81 -20.95
N GLN A 28 6.78 -6.35 -22.17
CA GLN A 28 6.26 -5.02 -22.45
C GLN A 28 4.97 -5.14 -23.24
N GLY A 29 4.07 -4.21 -23.00
CA GLY A 29 2.81 -4.05 -23.73
C GLY A 29 2.59 -2.60 -24.11
N THR A 30 1.58 -2.38 -24.93
CA THR A 30 1.20 -1.06 -25.41
C THR A 30 -0.22 -0.75 -24.97
N VAL A 31 -0.43 0.44 -24.42
CA VAL A 31 -1.77 0.92 -24.08
C VAL A 31 -2.61 1.09 -25.35
N VAL A 32 -3.77 0.44 -25.39
CA VAL A 32 -4.75 0.54 -26.49
C VAL A 32 -5.81 1.58 -26.16
N SER A 33 -6.23 1.68 -24.90
CA SER A 33 -7.25 2.64 -24.48
C SER A 33 -7.13 2.95 -23.00
N VAL A 34 -7.42 4.19 -22.63
CA VAL A 34 -7.55 4.65 -21.24
C VAL A 34 -8.94 5.28 -21.07
N SER A 35 -9.69 4.86 -20.04
CA SER A 35 -10.99 5.43 -19.70
C SER A 35 -11.22 5.33 -18.20
N ASP A 36 -11.44 6.47 -17.53
CA ASP A 36 -11.75 6.56 -16.10
C ASP A 36 -10.83 5.72 -15.18
N GLY A 37 -9.52 5.71 -15.48
CA GLY A 37 -8.52 4.93 -14.73
C GLY A 37 -8.47 3.43 -15.07
N ILE A 38 -9.29 2.95 -16.01
CA ILE A 38 -9.21 1.61 -16.59
C ILE A 38 -8.39 1.68 -17.87
N VAL A 39 -7.44 0.76 -18.00
CA VAL A 39 -6.55 0.67 -19.15
C VAL A 39 -6.69 -0.69 -19.80
N ARG A 40 -6.71 -0.71 -21.13
CA ARG A 40 -6.51 -1.92 -21.92
C ARG A 40 -5.11 -1.91 -22.50
N VAL A 41 -4.36 -2.96 -22.23
CA VAL A 41 -2.99 -3.14 -22.72
C VAL A 41 -2.96 -4.32 -23.68
N HIS A 42 -2.37 -4.13 -24.85
CA HIS A 42 -2.09 -5.21 -25.78
C HIS A 42 -0.66 -5.72 -25.57
N GLY A 43 -0.47 -7.03 -25.61
CA GLY A 43 0.81 -7.69 -25.28
C GLY A 43 0.82 -8.22 -23.85
N LEU A 44 1.96 -8.07 -23.16
CA LEU A 44 2.18 -8.61 -21.80
C LEU A 44 1.89 -10.12 -21.67
N SER A 45 2.44 -10.93 -22.58
CA SER A 45 2.13 -12.37 -22.67
C SER A 45 2.37 -13.18 -21.39
N ASP A 46 3.27 -12.73 -20.52
CA ASP A 46 3.66 -13.42 -19.29
C ASP A 46 3.07 -12.78 -18.02
N VAL A 47 2.09 -11.88 -18.17
CA VAL A 47 1.47 -11.20 -17.03
C VAL A 47 0.67 -12.18 -16.17
N MET A 48 0.74 -11.98 -14.85
CA MET A 48 -0.08 -12.71 -13.90
C MET A 48 -1.32 -11.91 -13.49
N GLN A 49 -2.39 -12.63 -13.14
CA GLN A 49 -3.56 -11.98 -12.56
C GLN A 49 -3.18 -11.39 -11.18
N GLY A 50 -3.51 -10.13 -10.95
CA GLY A 50 -3.13 -9.41 -9.73
C GLY A 50 -1.68 -8.91 -9.73
N GLU A 51 -0.98 -8.95 -10.86
CA GLU A 51 0.36 -8.37 -10.99
C GLU A 51 0.33 -6.84 -11.02
N MET A 52 1.36 -6.22 -10.45
CA MET A 52 1.62 -4.79 -10.62
C MET A 52 2.23 -4.53 -12.00
N LEU A 53 1.61 -3.61 -12.73
CA LEU A 53 2.10 -3.07 -13.99
C LEU A 53 2.71 -1.70 -13.76
N GLU A 54 3.86 -1.45 -14.35
CA GLU A 54 4.55 -0.17 -14.30
C GLU A 54 4.19 0.64 -15.56
N PHE A 55 3.58 1.81 -15.34
CA PHE A 55 3.23 2.77 -16.37
C PHE A 55 4.32 3.84 -16.50
N PRO A 56 4.31 4.63 -17.59
CA PRO A 56 5.20 5.78 -17.70
C PRO A 56 5.05 6.69 -16.47
N PRO A 57 6.16 7.25 -15.96
CA PRO A 57 6.10 8.14 -14.82
C PRO A 57 5.32 9.41 -15.17
N ALA A 58 4.60 9.96 -14.19
CA ALA A 58 3.92 11.23 -14.34
C ALA A 58 4.94 12.39 -14.44
N ALA A 59 4.47 13.58 -14.84
CA ALA A 59 5.30 14.77 -15.05
C ALA A 59 6.05 15.25 -13.79
N ASP A 60 5.59 14.84 -12.59
CA ASP A 60 6.23 15.09 -11.30
C ASP A 60 7.33 14.07 -10.94
N GLY A 61 7.58 13.10 -11.82
CA GLY A 61 8.51 11.99 -11.61
C GLY A 61 7.97 10.90 -10.68
N SER A 62 6.69 10.94 -10.31
CA SER A 62 6.06 9.88 -9.54
C SER A 62 5.85 8.62 -10.39
N GLN A 63 6.07 7.47 -9.77
CA GLN A 63 5.84 6.17 -10.40
C GLN A 63 4.36 5.85 -10.36
N THR A 64 3.81 5.52 -11.52
CA THR A 64 2.42 5.10 -11.68
C THR A 64 2.37 3.59 -11.80
N PHE A 65 1.66 2.96 -10.88
CA PHE A 65 1.40 1.53 -10.92
C PHE A 65 -0.04 1.27 -11.34
N GLY A 66 -0.28 0.13 -11.96
CA GLY A 66 -1.62 -0.41 -12.14
C GLY A 66 -1.70 -1.87 -11.74
N LEU A 67 -2.92 -2.37 -11.61
CA LEU A 67 -3.21 -3.75 -11.24
C LEU A 67 -3.84 -4.47 -12.42
N ALA A 68 -3.23 -5.57 -12.86
CA ALA A 68 -3.81 -6.44 -13.87
C ALA A 68 -4.98 -7.24 -13.27
N LEU A 69 -6.20 -7.02 -13.77
CA LEU A 69 -7.42 -7.66 -13.27
C LEU A 69 -7.92 -8.76 -14.21
N ASN A 70 -8.05 -8.42 -15.49
CA ASN A 70 -8.63 -9.28 -16.51
C ASN A 70 -7.56 -9.65 -17.54
N LEU A 71 -7.36 -10.95 -17.75
CA LEU A 71 -6.47 -11.47 -18.78
C LEU A 71 -7.34 -12.03 -19.92
N GLU A 72 -7.59 -11.20 -20.92
CA GLU A 72 -8.28 -11.62 -22.14
C GLU A 72 -7.29 -12.26 -23.12
N ARG A 73 -7.79 -12.83 -24.23
CA ARG A 73 -6.92 -13.51 -25.22
C ARG A 73 -5.90 -12.57 -25.86
N ASP A 74 -6.37 -11.37 -26.21
CA ASP A 74 -5.59 -10.41 -27.00
C ASP A 74 -5.34 -9.10 -26.23
N SER A 75 -5.83 -8.99 -24.99
CA SER A 75 -5.68 -7.79 -24.18
C SER A 75 -5.68 -8.05 -22.67
N VAL A 76 -5.07 -7.15 -21.92
CA VAL A 76 -5.01 -7.16 -20.46
C VAL A 76 -5.75 -5.93 -19.96
N GLY A 77 -6.81 -6.15 -19.18
CA GLY A 77 -7.53 -5.11 -18.47
C GLY A 77 -6.84 -4.81 -17.14
N ALA A 78 -6.39 -3.57 -16.96
CA ALA A 78 -5.72 -3.10 -15.77
C ALA A 78 -6.40 -1.85 -15.19
N VAL A 79 -6.26 -1.65 -13.89
CA VAL A 79 -6.72 -0.42 -13.19
C VAL A 79 -5.50 0.36 -12.71
N ILE A 80 -5.42 1.64 -13.04
CA ILE A 80 -4.34 2.52 -12.57
C ILE A 80 -4.56 2.84 -11.08
N LEU A 81 -3.50 2.67 -10.30
CA LEU A 81 -3.43 2.95 -8.86
C LEU A 81 -2.81 4.35 -8.65
N GLY A 82 -3.51 5.38 -9.10
CA GLY A 82 -3.03 6.77 -9.02
C GLY A 82 -3.70 7.70 -10.02
N ALA A 83 -3.04 8.82 -10.31
CA ALA A 83 -3.48 9.72 -11.38
C ALA A 83 -3.28 9.04 -12.74
N TYR A 84 -4.30 9.06 -13.61
CA TYR A 84 -4.25 8.39 -14.92
C TYR A 84 -4.10 9.37 -16.09
N GLU A 85 -4.24 10.67 -15.86
CA GLU A 85 -4.32 11.70 -16.91
C GLU A 85 -3.05 11.81 -17.78
N HIS A 86 -1.91 11.35 -17.28
CA HIS A 86 -0.65 11.35 -18.03
C HIS A 86 -0.48 10.11 -18.92
N VAL A 87 -1.30 9.07 -18.73
CA VAL A 87 -1.23 7.83 -19.52
C VAL A 87 -2.07 8.00 -20.78
N SER A 88 -1.44 7.77 -21.93
CA SER A 88 -2.04 7.91 -23.25
C SER A 88 -2.01 6.60 -24.04
N GLU A 89 -2.83 6.53 -25.08
CA GLU A 89 -2.77 5.44 -26.07
C GLU A 89 -1.38 5.42 -26.73
N GLY A 90 -0.83 4.22 -26.92
CA GLY A 90 0.51 4.00 -27.46
C GLY A 90 1.62 3.94 -26.42
N ASP A 91 1.34 4.26 -25.15
CA ASP A 91 2.34 4.20 -24.09
C ASP A 91 2.79 2.77 -23.79
N THR A 92 4.07 2.63 -23.45
CA THR A 92 4.66 1.35 -23.06
C THR A 92 4.38 1.05 -21.59
N VAL A 93 3.82 -0.13 -21.35
CA VAL A 93 3.59 -0.69 -20.00
C VAL A 93 4.55 -1.84 -19.77
N LYS A 94 5.08 -1.97 -18.55
CA LYS A 94 6.01 -3.04 -18.18
C LYS A 94 5.42 -3.94 -17.10
N CYS A 95 5.61 -5.25 -17.27
CA CYS A 95 5.41 -6.22 -16.19
C CYS A 95 6.48 -6.03 -15.12
N THR A 96 6.08 -6.06 -13.84
CA THR A 96 7.03 -6.02 -12.73
C THR A 96 7.42 -7.42 -12.24
N GLY A 97 6.68 -8.46 -12.65
CA GLY A 97 6.83 -9.84 -12.20
C GLY A 97 6.39 -10.05 -10.74
N ARG A 98 5.76 -9.05 -10.12
CA ARG A 98 5.38 -9.05 -8.71
C ARG A 98 3.88 -8.90 -8.58
N ILE A 99 3.26 -9.82 -7.84
CA ILE A 99 1.87 -9.68 -7.39
C ILE A 99 1.78 -8.41 -6.53
N LEU A 100 0.61 -7.79 -6.50
CA LEU A 100 0.31 -6.62 -5.68
C LEU A 100 0.82 -6.79 -4.24
N GLU A 101 1.90 -6.07 -3.94
CA GLU A 101 2.60 -6.10 -2.66
C GLU A 101 2.79 -4.68 -2.16
N VAL A 102 2.85 -4.54 -0.83
CA VAL A 102 3.12 -3.26 -0.16
C VAL A 102 4.33 -3.42 0.76
N PRO A 103 5.12 -2.35 0.94
CA PRO A 103 6.18 -2.38 1.94
C PRO A 103 5.58 -2.60 3.34
N VAL A 104 6.24 -3.46 4.13
CA VAL A 104 5.86 -3.76 5.52
C VAL A 104 7.08 -3.69 6.43
N GLY A 105 6.84 -3.31 7.69
CA GLY A 105 7.89 -3.29 8.70
C GLY A 105 7.63 -2.27 9.82
N PRO A 106 8.42 -2.33 10.90
CA PRO A 106 8.36 -1.36 11.99
C PRO A 106 8.67 0.08 11.52
N GLU A 107 9.32 0.25 10.37
CA GLU A 107 9.65 1.55 9.79
C GLU A 107 8.42 2.38 9.39
N LEU A 108 7.25 1.75 9.25
CA LEU A 108 5.98 2.41 8.96
C LEU A 108 5.35 3.06 10.20
N ILE A 109 5.78 2.69 11.41
CA ILE A 109 5.16 3.18 12.65
C ILE A 109 5.37 4.70 12.76
N GLY A 110 4.26 5.43 12.90
CA GLY A 110 4.26 6.90 13.02
C GLY A 110 4.38 7.66 11.68
N ARG A 111 4.30 6.94 10.55
CA ARG A 111 4.24 7.51 9.21
C ARG A 111 2.81 7.59 8.70
N VAL A 112 2.56 8.51 7.78
CA VAL A 112 1.33 8.50 6.97
C VAL A 112 1.73 8.05 5.56
N VAL A 113 1.08 6.98 5.09
CA VAL A 113 1.37 6.34 3.81
C VAL A 113 0.12 6.25 2.95
N ASN A 114 0.29 6.23 1.64
CA ASN A 114 -0.78 5.93 0.69
C ASN A 114 -1.05 4.41 0.62
N ALA A 115 -2.03 4.02 -0.21
CA ALA A 115 -2.42 2.62 -0.39
C ALA A 115 -1.29 1.72 -0.95
N LEU A 116 -0.28 2.31 -1.62
CA LEU A 116 0.90 1.61 -2.13
C LEU A 116 2.07 1.59 -1.12
N GLY A 117 1.86 2.13 0.09
CA GLY A 117 2.88 2.21 1.13
C GLY A 117 3.92 3.31 0.94
N GLN A 118 3.72 4.24 0.00
CA GLN A 118 4.58 5.40 -0.20
C GLN A 118 4.24 6.50 0.83
N PRO A 119 5.25 7.17 1.42
CA PRO A 119 5.02 8.21 2.42
C PRO A 119 4.40 9.47 1.83
N ILE A 120 3.37 10.00 2.48
CA ILE A 120 2.69 11.26 2.12
C ILE A 120 2.80 12.33 3.23
N ASP A 121 3.50 12.04 4.32
CA ASP A 121 3.67 12.94 5.47
C ASP A 121 4.81 13.96 5.31
N GLY A 122 5.54 13.95 4.18
CA GLY A 122 6.66 14.85 3.92
C GLY A 122 7.92 14.58 4.77
N LYS A 123 7.97 13.48 5.54
CA LYS A 123 9.12 13.15 6.41
C LYS A 123 10.25 12.38 5.70
N GLY A 124 10.28 12.40 4.37
CA GLY A 124 11.23 11.67 3.54
C GLY A 124 10.85 10.20 3.26
N PRO A 125 11.74 9.41 2.64
CA PRO A 125 11.43 8.03 2.25
C PRO A 125 11.26 7.09 3.46
N ILE A 126 10.58 5.95 3.24
CA ILE A 126 10.49 4.85 4.19
C ILE A 126 11.37 3.72 3.68
N ASN A 127 12.40 3.37 4.43
CA ASN A 127 13.33 2.29 4.08
C ASN A 127 12.82 0.95 4.63
N ALA A 128 11.63 0.53 4.20
CA ALA A 128 11.08 -0.78 4.57
C ALA A 128 11.95 -1.89 3.95
N LYS A 129 12.31 -2.88 4.77
CA LYS A 129 13.19 -3.99 4.33
C LYS A 129 12.44 -5.15 3.69
N MET A 130 11.13 -5.22 3.92
CA MET A 130 10.28 -6.31 3.51
C MET A 130 9.06 -5.77 2.78
N THR A 131 8.53 -6.58 1.87
CA THR A 131 7.23 -6.39 1.24
C THR A 131 6.35 -7.58 1.61
N ASP A 132 5.03 -7.37 1.61
CA ASP A 132 4.06 -8.44 1.79
C ASP A 132 2.93 -8.30 0.77
N VAL A 133 2.38 -9.43 0.36
CA VAL A 133 1.32 -9.49 -0.64
C VAL A 133 -0.01 -9.04 -0.02
N ILE A 134 -0.79 -8.24 -0.74
CA ILE A 134 -2.09 -7.74 -0.26
C ILE A 134 -3.09 -8.89 -0.18
N GLU A 135 -3.20 -9.68 -1.25
CA GLU A 135 -4.14 -10.79 -1.35
C GLU A 135 -3.53 -12.06 -0.75
N LYS A 136 -3.95 -12.37 0.47
CA LYS A 136 -3.46 -13.53 1.23
C LYS A 136 -4.61 -14.31 1.87
N VAL A 137 -4.48 -15.64 1.81
CA VAL A 137 -5.46 -16.53 2.44
C VAL A 137 -5.38 -16.35 3.95
N ALA A 138 -6.53 -16.06 4.57
CA ALA A 138 -6.61 -15.85 6.00
C ALA A 138 -6.26 -17.13 6.80
N PRO A 139 -5.77 -17.01 8.05
CA PRO A 139 -5.49 -18.16 8.89
C PRO A 139 -6.71 -19.07 9.07
N GLY A 140 -6.52 -20.37 8.82
CA GLY A 140 -7.53 -21.40 8.99
C GLY A 140 -7.88 -21.65 10.46
N VAL A 141 -8.87 -22.51 10.72
CA VAL A 141 -9.43 -22.74 12.07
C VAL A 141 -8.37 -23.21 13.07
N ILE A 142 -7.48 -24.12 12.67
CA ILE A 142 -6.45 -24.71 13.55
C ILE A 142 -5.39 -23.68 13.97
N ALA A 143 -5.13 -22.66 13.14
CA ALA A 143 -4.15 -21.62 13.43
C ALA A 143 -4.69 -20.55 14.41
N ARG A 144 -5.97 -20.61 14.78
CA ARG A 144 -6.61 -19.61 15.64
C ARG A 144 -6.60 -20.07 17.10
N LYS A 145 -6.52 -19.09 18.00
CA LYS A 145 -6.74 -19.25 19.43
C LYS A 145 -7.99 -18.47 19.82
N SER A 146 -8.75 -18.97 20.80
CA SER A 146 -9.84 -18.20 21.41
C SER A 146 -9.31 -16.88 21.97
N VAL A 147 -10.09 -15.82 21.78
CA VAL A 147 -9.78 -14.48 22.28
C VAL A 147 -9.95 -14.48 23.81
N ASP A 148 -8.86 -14.23 24.54
CA ASP A 148 -8.81 -14.25 26.00
C ASP A 148 -8.19 -12.97 26.62
N GLN A 149 -7.63 -12.08 25.80
CA GLN A 149 -6.98 -10.84 26.24
C GLN A 149 -7.84 -9.62 25.90
N PRO A 150 -8.09 -8.69 26.84
CA PRO A 150 -8.89 -7.50 26.57
C PRO A 150 -8.12 -6.43 25.77
N VAL A 151 -8.87 -5.62 25.02
CA VAL A 151 -8.43 -4.34 24.43
C VAL A 151 -9.21 -3.24 25.15
N GLN A 152 -8.51 -2.46 25.95
CA GLN A 152 -9.13 -1.38 26.72
C GLN A 152 -9.38 -0.18 25.82
N THR A 153 -10.63 0.19 25.59
CA THR A 153 -10.95 1.37 24.76
C THR A 153 -10.85 2.67 25.53
N GLY A 154 -11.02 2.62 26.86
CA GLY A 154 -11.11 3.81 27.72
C GLY A 154 -12.52 4.38 27.79
N LEU A 155 -13.47 3.79 27.06
CA LEU A 155 -14.86 4.21 27.02
C LEU A 155 -15.69 3.29 27.92
N LYS A 156 -16.15 3.84 29.05
CA LYS A 156 -16.92 3.08 30.06
C LYS A 156 -18.10 2.31 29.46
N SER A 157 -18.81 2.90 28.50
CA SER A 157 -19.95 2.24 27.84
C SER A 157 -19.53 1.01 27.05
N ILE A 158 -18.37 1.05 26.38
CA ILE A 158 -17.86 -0.08 25.58
C ILE A 158 -17.21 -1.10 26.51
N ASP A 159 -16.26 -0.69 27.34
CA ASP A 159 -15.48 -1.60 28.18
C ASP A 159 -16.34 -2.36 29.21
N SER A 160 -17.52 -1.84 29.58
CA SER A 160 -18.47 -2.52 30.48
C SER A 160 -19.54 -3.35 29.76
N MET A 161 -20.17 -2.81 28.71
CA MET A 161 -21.33 -3.47 28.07
C MET A 161 -20.93 -4.34 26.88
N VAL A 162 -19.90 -3.95 26.14
CA VAL A 162 -19.46 -4.61 24.90
C VAL A 162 -17.92 -4.71 24.90
N PRO A 163 -17.33 -5.53 25.78
CA PRO A 163 -15.87 -5.63 25.88
C PRO A 163 -15.27 -6.18 24.58
N ILE A 164 -14.17 -5.57 24.14
CA ILE A 164 -13.45 -5.95 22.91
C ILE A 164 -12.18 -6.72 23.31
N GLY A 165 -11.92 -7.85 22.67
CA GLY A 165 -10.73 -8.66 22.89
C GLY A 165 -9.70 -8.61 21.75
N ARG A 166 -8.44 -8.98 22.05
CA ARG A 166 -7.34 -9.03 21.07
C ARG A 166 -7.58 -10.13 20.05
N GLY A 167 -7.70 -9.77 18.77
CA GLY A 167 -8.05 -10.69 17.68
C GLY A 167 -9.55 -10.78 17.38
N GLN A 168 -10.38 -10.03 18.11
CA GLN A 168 -11.80 -9.85 17.78
C GLN A 168 -11.99 -8.84 16.64
N ARG A 169 -13.10 -8.97 15.91
CA ARG A 169 -13.58 -7.98 14.95
C ARG A 169 -14.87 -7.39 15.49
N GLU A 170 -14.88 -6.09 15.75
CA GLU A 170 -16.02 -5.36 16.31
C GLU A 170 -16.47 -4.25 15.35
N LEU A 171 -17.75 -4.25 14.97
CA LEU A 171 -18.31 -3.29 14.02
C LEU A 171 -18.80 -2.03 14.74
N ILE A 172 -18.27 -0.87 14.35
CA ILE A 172 -18.79 0.44 14.79
C ILE A 172 -19.76 0.97 13.73
N ILE A 173 -21.06 0.86 13.97
CA ILE A 173 -22.12 1.32 13.07
C ILE A 173 -22.89 2.51 13.67
N GLY A 174 -23.30 3.45 12.81
CA GLY A 174 -24.07 4.62 13.21
C GLY A 174 -24.21 5.64 12.07
N ASP A 175 -25.10 6.62 12.25
CA ASP A 175 -25.39 7.66 11.26
C ASP A 175 -24.20 8.63 11.05
N ARG A 176 -24.30 9.53 10.07
CA ARG A 176 -23.33 10.60 9.85
C ARG A 176 -23.17 11.42 11.13
N GLN A 177 -21.92 11.79 11.46
CA GLN A 177 -21.58 12.64 12.61
C GLN A 177 -21.96 12.09 14.00
N THR A 178 -22.16 10.77 14.15
CA THR A 178 -22.45 10.14 15.46
C THR A 178 -21.20 9.81 16.30
N GLY A 179 -20.02 10.34 15.95
CA GLY A 179 -18.80 10.10 16.72
C GLY A 179 -18.06 8.79 16.45
N LYS A 180 -18.38 8.06 15.36
CA LYS A 180 -17.68 6.80 15.00
C LYS A 180 -16.15 6.94 14.97
N SER A 181 -15.65 7.99 14.32
CA SER A 181 -14.20 8.25 14.24
C SER A 181 -13.62 8.66 15.60
N ALA A 182 -14.38 9.36 16.45
CA ALA A 182 -13.93 9.73 17.79
C ALA A 182 -13.73 8.47 18.64
N VAL A 183 -14.66 7.52 18.61
CA VAL A 183 -14.52 6.22 19.29
C VAL A 183 -13.26 5.48 18.84
N ALA A 184 -12.99 5.42 17.53
CA ALA A 184 -11.81 4.75 17.00
C ALA A 184 -10.50 5.44 17.41
N VAL A 185 -10.45 6.77 17.35
CA VAL A 185 -9.26 7.56 17.73
C VAL A 185 -9.00 7.49 19.23
N ASP A 186 -10.03 7.58 20.07
CA ASP A 186 -9.90 7.45 21.53
C ASP A 186 -9.37 6.06 21.91
N ALA A 187 -9.88 5.00 21.26
CA ALA A 187 -9.38 3.65 21.45
C ALA A 187 -7.88 3.55 21.08
N ILE A 188 -7.44 4.15 19.98
CA ILE A 188 -6.03 4.20 19.57
C ILE A 188 -5.17 4.95 20.60
N ILE A 189 -5.62 6.11 21.07
CA ILE A 189 -4.91 6.92 22.06
C ILE A 189 -4.71 6.12 23.36
N ASN A 190 -5.74 5.40 23.80
CA ASN A 190 -5.68 4.60 25.02
C ASN A 190 -4.68 3.44 24.94
N GLN A 191 -4.30 3.00 23.74
CA GLN A 191 -3.29 1.95 23.55
C GLN A 191 -1.86 2.37 23.86
N LYS A 192 -1.61 3.67 24.14
CA LYS A 192 -0.29 4.15 24.51
C LYS A 192 0.25 3.39 25.73
N GLY A 193 1.36 2.68 25.54
CA GLY A 193 2.00 1.87 26.60
C GLY A 193 1.40 0.47 26.79
N GLN A 194 0.39 0.06 26.02
CA GLN A 194 -0.25 -1.26 26.13
C GLN A 194 0.36 -2.34 25.20
N ASN A 195 1.53 -2.05 24.63
CA ASN A 195 2.21 -2.91 23.65
C ASN A 195 1.27 -3.36 22.52
N MET A 196 0.64 -2.38 21.87
CA MET A 196 -0.32 -2.59 20.79
C MET A 196 0.02 -1.66 19.62
N THR A 197 0.30 -2.23 18.46
CA THR A 197 0.50 -1.46 17.22
C THR A 197 -0.86 -1.08 16.66
N CYS A 198 -1.10 0.22 16.49
CA CYS A 198 -2.35 0.75 15.96
C CYS A 198 -2.17 1.16 14.49
N VAL A 199 -3.16 0.83 13.66
CA VAL A 199 -3.23 1.24 12.25
C VAL A 199 -4.58 1.91 12.03
N TYR A 200 -4.57 3.13 11.51
CA TYR A 200 -5.78 3.87 11.13
C TYR A 200 -5.81 4.03 9.62
N VAL A 201 -6.74 3.34 8.97
CA VAL A 201 -6.96 3.42 7.51
C VAL A 201 -8.12 4.38 7.27
N ALA A 202 -7.86 5.46 6.54
CA ALA A 202 -8.79 6.56 6.28
C ALA A 202 -9.33 6.53 4.85
#